data_AF-A0A8S3RLB6-F1
#
_entry.id   AF-A0A8S3RLB6-F1
#
_cell.length_a   1.000
_cell.length_b   1.000
_cell.length_c   1.000
_cell.angle_alpha   90.00
_cell.angle_beta   90.00
_cell.angle_gamma   90.00
#
_symmetry.space_group_name_H-M   'P 1'
#
loop_
_entity.id
_entity.type
_entity.pdbx_description
1 polymer ?
#
loop_
_entity_poly.entity_id
_entity_poly.type
_entity_poly.pdbx_seq_one_letter_code
_entity_poly.pdbx_strand_id
1 'polypeptide(L)'
;MGTKGNIKCCAAVFHFLIFIAGVSSLSMGIYIIASDYGAHQLSAVLGDELYHVAAYIAIAGGTAIAIISLCGVCGSLKEKKCVLVIYTVLMAIILVILLVTAILLFVFVGQLECCGVHGGVNSTDSWAIYKIKSQWYKQGNNRKAYVPDSCCRHDGDIITCTGLNGTEGTPIDGPPVGGNVNPHLYHKGCYDELVNYVQGHVLMIGGIAVASIVVILFGLIFSMSLYRSIREVDSY
;
A
#
# COMPACT_ATOMS: atom_id res chain seq x y z
N MET A 1 -27.27 -19.57 -31.73
CA MET A 1 -26.31 -18.48 -32.05
C MET A 1 -26.37 -17.27 -31.10
N GLY A 2 -27.49 -16.98 -30.41
CA GLY A 2 -27.62 -15.76 -29.58
C GLY A 2 -26.78 -15.71 -28.28
N THR A 3 -26.54 -16.82 -27.59
CA THR A 3 -25.84 -16.81 -26.28
C THR A 3 -24.32 -16.59 -26.40
N LYS A 4 -23.68 -17.09 -27.47
CA LYS A 4 -22.23 -16.92 -27.71
C LYS A 4 -21.84 -15.47 -28.04
N GLY A 5 -22.70 -14.75 -28.77
CA GLY A 5 -22.49 -13.33 -29.08
C GLY A 5 -22.56 -12.45 -27.83
N ASN A 6 -23.51 -12.74 -26.95
CA ASN A 6 -23.74 -11.94 -25.74
C ASN A 6 -22.55 -11.99 -24.77
N ILE A 7 -21.95 -13.17 -24.54
CA ILE A 7 -20.79 -13.31 -23.63
C ILE A 7 -19.57 -12.55 -24.17
N LYS A 8 -19.33 -12.59 -25.48
CA LYS A 8 -18.23 -11.85 -26.14
C LYS A 8 -18.38 -10.35 -25.95
N CYS A 9 -19.58 -9.82 -26.21
CA CYS A 9 -19.87 -8.40 -26.03
C CYS A 9 -19.71 -7.99 -24.56
N CYS A 10 -20.20 -8.78 -23.60
CA CYS A 10 -20.03 -8.51 -22.18
C CYS A 10 -18.54 -8.46 -21.78
N ALA A 11 -17.74 -9.45 -22.20
CA ALA A 11 -16.31 -9.47 -21.92
C ALA A 11 -15.57 -8.29 -22.57
N ALA A 12 -15.86 -7.98 -23.83
CA ALA A 12 -15.25 -6.86 -24.53
C ALA A 12 -15.60 -5.51 -23.89
N VAL A 13 -16.86 -5.30 -23.52
CA VAL A 13 -17.30 -4.09 -22.80
C VAL A 13 -16.61 -4.00 -21.46
N PHE A 14 -16.56 -5.09 -20.69
CA PHE A 14 -15.89 -5.12 -19.39
C PHE A 14 -14.40 -4.74 -19.50
N HIS A 15 -13.67 -5.34 -20.44
CA HIS A 15 -12.25 -5.00 -20.67
C HIS A 15 -12.07 -3.57 -21.18
N PHE A 16 -13.01 -3.05 -21.97
CA PHE A 16 -13.00 -1.66 -22.41
C PHE A 16 -13.20 -0.67 -21.25
N LEU A 17 -14.06 -1.00 -20.28
CA LEU A 17 -14.21 -0.18 -19.07
C LEU A 17 -12.90 -0.15 -18.25
N ILE A 18 -12.21 -1.29 -18.13
CA ILE A 18 -10.89 -1.32 -17.46
C ILE A 18 -9.85 -0.53 -18.25
N PHE A 19 -9.90 -0.55 -19.59
CA PHE A 19 -9.04 0.28 -20.42
C PHE A 19 -9.22 1.78 -20.13
N ILE A 20 -10.48 2.25 -20.05
CA ILE A 20 -10.77 3.65 -19.67
C ILE A 20 -10.22 3.96 -18.28
N ALA A 21 -10.39 3.05 -17.31
CA ALA A 21 -9.82 3.21 -15.98
C ALA A 21 -8.29 3.33 -16.02
N GLY A 22 -7.60 2.49 -16.80
CA GLY A 22 -6.14 2.56 -17.00
C GLY A 22 -5.69 3.89 -17.61
N VAL A 23 -6.38 4.38 -18.65
CA VAL A 23 -6.09 5.68 -19.27
C VAL A 23 -6.34 6.84 -18.31
N SER A 24 -7.37 6.75 -17.47
CA SER A 24 -7.65 7.76 -16.45
C SER A 24 -6.55 7.80 -15.37
N SER A 25 -6.10 6.64 -14.89
CA SER A 25 -4.97 6.54 -13.94
C SER A 25 -3.67 7.09 -14.53
N LEU A 26 -3.39 6.76 -15.79
CA LEU A 26 -2.23 7.30 -16.51
C LEU A 26 -2.31 8.83 -16.63
N SER A 27 -3.46 9.34 -17.05
CA SER A 27 -3.70 10.79 -17.18
C SER A 27 -3.54 11.50 -15.83
N MET A 28 -4.05 10.90 -14.75
CA MET A 28 -3.92 11.44 -13.39
C MET A 28 -2.45 11.49 -12.95
N GLY A 29 -1.69 10.41 -13.17
CA GLY A 29 -0.26 10.39 -12.84
C GLY A 29 0.54 11.43 -13.61
N ILE A 30 0.25 11.62 -14.91
CA ILE A 30 0.87 12.69 -15.73
C ILE A 30 0.47 14.07 -15.20
N TYR A 31 -0.80 14.27 -14.87
CA TYR A 31 -1.32 15.54 -14.35
C TYR A 31 -0.62 15.95 -13.04
N ILE A 32 -0.41 15.01 -12.12
CA ILE A 32 0.27 15.27 -10.85
C ILE A 32 1.70 15.78 -11.07
N ILE A 33 2.42 15.26 -12.07
CA ILE A 33 3.82 15.65 -12.34
C ILE A 33 3.89 16.93 -13.19
N ALA A 34 2.97 17.11 -14.14
CA ALA A 34 3.03 18.20 -15.10
C ALA A 34 2.38 19.50 -14.60
N SER A 35 1.55 19.44 -13.55
CA SER A 35 0.82 20.59 -13.02
C SER A 35 1.30 21.00 -11.63
N ASP A 36 1.71 22.26 -11.48
CA ASP A 36 2.09 22.84 -10.19
C ASP A 36 0.95 22.79 -9.16
N TYR A 37 -0.31 22.87 -9.63
CA TYR A 37 -1.49 22.74 -8.77
C TYR A 37 -1.62 21.32 -8.20
N GLY A 38 -1.40 20.31 -9.02
CA GLY A 38 -1.42 18.91 -8.60
C GLY A 38 -0.30 18.59 -7.62
N ALA A 39 0.91 19.12 -7.87
CA ALA A 39 2.05 18.97 -6.99
C ALA A 39 1.80 19.60 -5.60
N HIS A 40 1.30 20.84 -5.54
CA HIS A 40 1.18 21.58 -4.28
C HIS A 40 0.09 21.05 -3.34
N GLN A 41 -1.02 20.52 -3.88
CA GLN A 41 -2.07 19.92 -3.04
C GLN A 41 -1.66 18.55 -2.50
N LEU A 42 -0.91 17.78 -3.28
CA LEU A 42 -0.58 16.40 -2.96
C LEU A 42 0.68 16.31 -2.08
N SER A 43 1.67 17.18 -2.28
CA SER A 43 2.86 17.28 -1.43
C SER A 43 2.51 17.66 0.01
N ALA A 44 1.51 18.51 0.22
CA ALA A 44 1.01 18.89 1.54
C ALA A 44 0.38 17.71 2.33
N VAL A 45 -0.05 16.64 1.64
CA VAL A 45 -0.75 15.49 2.25
C VAL A 45 0.14 14.25 2.35
N LEU A 46 1.00 14.01 1.35
CA LEU A 46 1.81 12.78 1.25
C LEU A 46 3.31 13.01 1.53
N GLY A 47 3.79 14.25 1.49
CA GLY A 47 5.23 14.57 1.58
C GLY A 47 5.96 14.47 0.24
N ASP A 48 7.08 15.18 0.12
CA ASP A 48 7.74 15.44 -1.17
C ASP A 48 8.23 14.17 -1.89
N GLU A 49 8.80 13.22 -1.14
CA GLU A 49 9.30 11.95 -1.71
C GLU A 49 8.17 11.00 -2.10
N LEU A 50 7.11 10.92 -1.29
CA LEU A 50 6.05 9.94 -1.47
C LEU A 50 5.10 10.32 -2.63
N TYR A 51 4.88 11.62 -2.89
CA TYR A 51 4.01 12.02 -4.01
C TYR A 51 4.63 11.67 -5.36
N HIS A 52 5.96 11.83 -5.52
CA HIS A 52 6.66 11.44 -6.75
C HIS A 52 6.52 9.93 -6.98
N VAL A 53 6.74 9.12 -5.93
CA VAL A 53 6.57 7.67 -5.99
C VAL A 53 5.12 7.31 -6.38
N ALA A 54 4.12 7.92 -5.75
CA ALA A 54 2.72 7.68 -6.05
C ALA A 54 2.36 8.02 -7.51
N ALA A 55 2.87 9.13 -8.03
CA ALA A 55 2.64 9.55 -9.41
C ALA A 55 3.28 8.57 -10.42
N TYR A 56 4.52 8.16 -10.19
CA TYR A 56 5.18 7.16 -11.04
C TYR A 56 4.46 5.81 -11.03
N ILE A 57 3.98 5.36 -9.85
CA ILE A 57 3.16 4.14 -9.74
C ILE A 57 1.85 4.30 -10.53
N ALA A 58 1.18 5.44 -10.46
CA ALA A 58 -0.04 5.70 -11.22
C ALA A 58 0.17 5.68 -12.75
N ILE A 59 1.31 6.20 -13.22
CA ILE A 59 1.71 6.19 -14.64
C ILE A 59 2.04 4.77 -15.10
N ALA A 60 2.96 4.10 -14.41
CA ALA A 60 3.43 2.76 -14.78
C ALA A 60 2.31 1.72 -14.64
N GLY A 61 1.54 1.79 -13.55
CA GLY A 61 0.36 0.95 -13.34
C GLY A 61 -0.74 1.23 -14.36
N GLY A 62 -1.06 2.51 -14.61
CA GLY A 62 -2.08 2.92 -15.58
C GLY A 62 -1.78 2.46 -17.00
N THR A 63 -0.52 2.62 -17.45
CA THR A 63 -0.06 2.12 -18.77
C THR A 63 -0.15 0.60 -18.85
N ALA A 64 0.32 -0.13 -17.84
CA ALA A 64 0.22 -1.58 -17.80
C ALA A 64 -1.24 -2.07 -17.88
N ILE A 65 -2.12 -1.47 -17.07
CA ILE A 65 -3.56 -1.80 -17.06
C ILE A 65 -4.19 -1.51 -18.43
N ALA A 66 -3.86 -0.39 -19.07
CA ALA A 66 -4.38 -0.04 -20.39
C ALA A 66 -3.92 -1.05 -21.47
N ILE A 67 -2.64 -1.43 -21.50
CA ILE A 67 -2.10 -2.40 -22.46
C ILE A 67 -2.76 -3.77 -22.27
N ILE A 68 -2.79 -4.27 -21.02
CA ILE A 68 -3.40 -5.57 -20.70
C ILE A 68 -4.89 -5.58 -21.08
N SER A 69 -5.61 -4.49 -20.82
CA SER A 69 -7.02 -4.36 -21.15
C SER A 69 -7.28 -4.30 -22.66
N LEU A 70 -6.42 -3.61 -23.41
CA LEU A 70 -6.47 -3.59 -24.88
C LEU A 70 -6.24 -5.00 -25.46
N CYS A 71 -5.30 -5.75 -24.91
CA CYS A 71 -5.10 -7.15 -25.24
C CYS A 71 -6.35 -7.99 -24.92
N GLY A 72 -7.02 -7.74 -23.78
CA GLY A 72 -8.28 -8.40 -23.42
C GLY A 72 -9.42 -8.12 -24.40
N VAL A 73 -9.60 -6.87 -24.82
CA VAL A 73 -10.59 -6.49 -25.85
C VAL A 73 -10.25 -7.16 -27.18
N CYS A 74 -9.00 -7.07 -27.64
CA CYS A 74 -8.57 -7.68 -28.90
C CYS A 74 -8.71 -9.20 -28.87
N GLY A 75 -8.36 -9.84 -27.75
CA GLY A 75 -8.50 -11.29 -27.54
C GLY A 75 -9.95 -11.72 -27.57
N SER A 76 -10.84 -10.90 -26.98
CA SER A 76 -12.28 -11.17 -26.95
C SER A 76 -12.95 -11.04 -28.32
N LEU A 77 -12.55 -10.03 -29.10
CA LEU A 77 -13.13 -9.77 -30.42
C LEU A 77 -12.53 -10.65 -31.53
N LYS A 78 -11.22 -10.93 -31.47
CA LYS A 78 -10.51 -11.70 -32.51
C LYS A 78 -10.42 -13.20 -32.22
N GLU A 79 -10.98 -13.65 -31.09
CA GLU A 79 -11.00 -15.05 -30.64
C GLU A 79 -9.61 -15.72 -30.62
N LYS A 80 -8.56 -14.92 -30.41
CA LYS A 80 -7.18 -15.40 -30.37
C LYS A 80 -6.89 -16.03 -29.02
N LYS A 81 -6.97 -17.37 -28.95
CA LYS A 81 -6.70 -18.17 -27.74
C LYS A 81 -5.42 -17.76 -27.00
N CYS A 82 -4.31 -17.58 -27.73
CA CYS A 82 -3.02 -17.20 -27.12
C CYS A 82 -3.11 -15.86 -26.38
N VAL A 83 -3.74 -14.85 -26.99
CA VAL A 83 -3.92 -13.51 -26.38
C VAL A 83 -4.82 -13.58 -25.14
N LEU A 84 -5.89 -14.38 -25.19
CA LEU A 84 -6.81 -14.57 -24.07
C LEU A 84 -6.15 -15.32 -22.89
N VAL A 85 -5.29 -16.30 -23.19
CA VAL A 85 -4.50 -17.01 -22.17
C VAL A 85 -3.49 -16.07 -21.54
N ILE A 86 -2.73 -15.29 -22.33
CA ILE A 86 -1.78 -14.30 -21.81
C ILE A 86 -2.50 -13.31 -20.88
N TYR A 87 -3.66 -12.77 -21.30
CA TYR A 87 -4.47 -11.89 -20.46
C TYR A 87 -4.86 -12.55 -19.12
N THR A 88 -5.33 -13.80 -19.16
CA THR A 88 -5.75 -14.55 -17.97
C THR A 88 -4.57 -14.76 -16.99
N VAL A 89 -3.39 -15.12 -17.52
CA VAL A 89 -2.18 -15.32 -16.71
C VAL A 89 -1.74 -14.01 -16.07
N LEU A 90 -1.71 -12.90 -16.82
CA LEU A 90 -1.34 -11.58 -16.29
C LEU A 90 -2.30 -11.11 -15.19
N MET A 91 -3.61 -11.29 -15.37
CA MET A 91 -4.60 -10.96 -14.33
C MET A 91 -4.47 -11.84 -13.08
N ALA A 92 -4.14 -13.12 -13.23
CA ALA A 92 -3.88 -14.01 -12.10
C ALA A 92 -2.62 -13.59 -11.33
N ILE A 93 -1.55 -13.17 -12.01
CA ILE A 93 -0.34 -12.65 -11.37
C ILE A 93 -0.66 -11.36 -10.59
N ILE A 94 -1.42 -10.43 -11.18
CA ILE A 94 -1.84 -9.20 -10.50
C ILE A 94 -2.66 -9.52 -9.24
N LEU A 95 -3.56 -10.50 -9.30
CA LEU A 95 -4.33 -10.94 -8.14
C LEU A 95 -3.41 -11.42 -7.00
N VAL A 96 -2.41 -12.25 -7.32
CA VAL A 96 -1.45 -12.75 -6.32
C VAL A 96 -0.63 -11.60 -5.74
N ILE A 97 -0.16 -10.66 -6.57
CA ILE A 97 0.58 -9.48 -6.11
C ILE A 97 -0.29 -8.65 -5.16
N LEU A 98 -1.56 -8.39 -5.50
CA LEU A 98 -2.46 -7.63 -4.64
C LEU A 98 -2.71 -8.33 -3.29
N LEU A 99 -2.85 -9.66 -3.29
CA LEU A 99 -3.01 -10.43 -2.05
C LEU A 99 -1.75 -10.36 -1.19
N VAL A 100 -0.57 -10.54 -1.80
CA VAL A 100 0.71 -10.44 -1.09
C VAL A 100 0.90 -9.02 -0.54
N THR A 101 0.70 -7.99 -1.35
CA THR A 101 0.81 -6.59 -0.91
C THR A 101 -0.20 -6.29 0.19
N ALA A 102 -1.44 -6.78 0.12
CA ALA A 102 -2.42 -6.58 1.18
C ALA A 102 -1.98 -7.25 2.50
N ILE A 103 -1.46 -8.48 2.43
CA ILE A 103 -0.96 -9.20 3.62
C ILE A 103 0.26 -8.51 4.19
N LEU A 104 1.24 -8.15 3.34
CA LEU A 104 2.45 -7.45 3.76
C LEU A 104 2.11 -6.09 4.36
N LEU A 105 1.24 -5.32 3.71
CA LEU A 105 0.77 -4.04 4.24
C LEU A 105 0.13 -4.23 5.60
N PHE A 106 -0.78 -5.21 5.75
CA PHE A 106 -1.42 -5.50 7.04
C PHE A 106 -0.40 -5.87 8.14
N VAL A 107 0.67 -6.59 7.80
CA VAL A 107 1.73 -6.97 8.74
C VAL A 107 2.66 -5.80 9.08
N PHE A 108 3.10 -5.02 8.07
CA PHE A 108 4.08 -3.93 8.21
C PHE A 108 3.49 -2.61 8.67
N VAL A 109 2.19 -2.42 8.48
CA VAL A 109 1.42 -1.37 9.13
C VAL A 109 1.72 -1.33 10.64
N GLY A 110 2.20 -2.39 11.28
CA GLY A 110 2.75 -2.34 12.63
C GLY A 110 4.07 -1.58 12.87
N GLN A 111 4.70 -0.88 11.90
CA GLN A 111 6.08 -0.32 12.02
C GLN A 111 6.24 1.22 11.84
N LEU A 112 5.27 2.06 12.20
CA LEU A 112 5.25 3.50 11.85
C LEU A 112 6.27 4.42 12.59
N GLU A 113 6.26 5.72 12.25
CA GLU A 113 6.97 6.85 12.88
C GLU A 113 6.34 7.27 14.22
N CYS A 114 6.67 6.48 15.20
CA CYS A 114 6.05 6.49 16.50
C CYS A 114 7.00 5.76 17.44
N CYS A 115 6.86 6.01 18.72
CA CYS A 115 7.70 5.34 19.70
C CYS A 115 6.82 4.69 20.77
N GLY A 116 7.01 3.38 20.95
CA GLY A 116 6.18 2.57 21.83
C GLY A 116 4.88 2.08 21.18
N VAL A 117 4.19 1.15 21.86
CA VAL A 117 3.02 0.46 21.32
C VAL A 117 1.78 1.35 21.40
N HIS A 118 1.34 1.72 22.61
CA HIS A 118 0.11 2.48 22.86
C HIS A 118 0.31 3.50 23.98
N GLY A 119 -0.39 4.63 23.97
CA GLY A 119 -0.37 5.66 25.01
C GLY A 119 0.91 6.54 25.06
N GLY A 120 1.74 6.45 24.01
CA GLY A 120 2.94 7.27 23.83
C GLY A 120 3.97 7.17 24.96
N VAL A 121 4.68 8.27 25.21
CA VAL A 121 5.73 8.34 26.26
C VAL A 121 5.21 8.16 27.69
N ASN A 122 3.90 8.31 27.94
CA ASN A 122 3.30 8.19 29.27
C ASN A 122 2.78 6.78 29.60
N SER A 123 2.82 5.85 28.65
CA SER A 123 2.25 4.52 28.83
C SER A 123 3.18 3.58 29.60
N THR A 124 2.90 3.39 30.89
CA THR A 124 3.69 2.52 31.78
C THR A 124 3.80 1.08 31.26
N ASP A 125 2.71 0.55 30.71
CA ASP A 125 2.65 -0.82 30.20
C ASP A 125 3.47 -1.01 28.93
N SER A 126 3.38 -0.07 27.97
CA SER A 126 4.14 -0.13 26.72
C SER A 126 5.65 -0.16 26.97
N TRP A 127 6.14 0.69 27.88
CA TRP A 127 7.55 0.75 28.23
C TRP A 127 8.02 -0.44 29.06
N ALA A 128 7.19 -0.96 29.97
CA ALA A 128 7.48 -2.17 30.72
C ALA A 128 7.64 -3.37 29.78
N ILE A 129 6.71 -3.57 28.85
CA ILE A 129 6.76 -4.63 27.83
C ILE A 129 8.00 -4.47 26.96
N TYR A 130 8.28 -3.26 26.47
CA TYR A 130 9.46 -2.98 25.64
C TYR A 130 10.77 -3.42 26.32
N LYS A 131 10.99 -3.03 27.58
CA LYS A 131 12.21 -3.40 28.34
C LYS A 131 12.30 -4.90 28.65
N ILE A 132 11.15 -5.55 28.89
CA ILE A 132 11.10 -6.96 29.31
C ILE A 132 11.02 -7.94 28.14
N LYS A 133 10.54 -7.52 26.96
CA LYS A 133 10.28 -8.43 25.84
C LYS A 133 11.13 -8.16 24.60
N SER A 134 11.59 -6.92 24.37
CA SER A 134 12.35 -6.64 23.16
C SER A 134 13.73 -7.31 23.22
N GLN A 135 14.07 -8.06 22.18
CA GLN A 135 15.40 -8.64 22.03
C GLN A 135 16.43 -7.53 21.85
N TRP A 136 16.10 -6.48 21.10
CA TRP A 136 16.97 -5.32 20.88
C TRP A 136 17.46 -4.68 22.20
N TYR A 137 16.55 -4.40 23.15
CA TYR A 137 16.94 -3.79 24.43
C TYR A 137 17.76 -4.76 25.30
N LYS A 138 17.38 -6.05 25.32
CA LYS A 138 18.10 -7.08 26.08
C LYS A 138 19.48 -7.42 25.54
N GLN A 139 19.67 -7.26 24.24
CA GLN A 139 20.85 -7.69 23.48
C GLN A 139 21.75 -6.50 23.12
N GLY A 140 21.43 -5.30 23.63
CA GLY A 140 22.16 -4.06 23.38
C GLY A 140 23.66 -4.22 23.59
N ASN A 141 24.43 -3.97 22.52
CA ASN A 141 25.89 -3.89 22.53
C ASN A 141 26.36 -2.79 23.50
N ASN A 142 27.67 -2.71 23.80
CA ASN A 142 28.35 -1.87 24.82
C ASN A 142 27.97 -0.36 24.96
N ARG A 143 27.01 0.16 24.19
CA ARG A 143 26.44 1.50 24.29
C ARG A 143 25.03 1.40 24.89
N LYS A 144 24.80 2.03 26.05
CA LYS A 144 23.53 2.00 26.81
C LYS A 144 22.43 2.86 26.15
N ALA A 145 22.10 2.64 24.89
CA ALA A 145 21.00 3.33 24.21
C ALA A 145 19.64 2.85 24.77
N TYR A 146 18.70 3.78 24.99
CA TYR A 146 17.40 3.48 25.61
C TYR A 146 16.29 3.20 24.60
N VAL A 147 16.39 3.75 23.38
CA VAL A 147 15.46 3.56 22.26
C VAL A 147 16.23 3.34 20.96
N PRO A 148 15.67 2.63 19.97
CA PRO A 148 16.30 2.47 18.65
C PRO A 148 16.23 3.75 17.83
N ASP A 149 17.10 3.87 16.83
CA ASP A 149 17.18 5.04 15.94
C ASP A 149 15.85 5.37 15.24
N SER A 150 14.99 4.36 15.00
CA SER A 150 13.65 4.55 14.42
C SER A 150 12.67 5.31 15.32
N CYS A 151 12.94 5.42 16.62
CA CYS A 151 12.16 6.24 17.55
C CYS A 151 12.56 7.72 17.54
N CYS A 152 13.66 8.06 16.86
CA CYS A 152 14.22 9.40 16.81
C CYS A 152 13.71 10.14 15.59
N ARG A 153 13.37 11.41 15.80
CA ARG A 153 12.99 12.27 14.69
C ARG A 153 14.18 12.49 13.76
N HIS A 154 13.88 12.56 12.47
CA HIS A 154 14.91 12.73 11.44
C HIS A 154 15.67 14.06 11.53
N ASP A 155 15.08 15.09 12.15
CA ASP A 155 15.67 16.41 12.40
C ASP A 155 16.40 16.51 13.75
N GLY A 156 16.39 15.43 14.54
CA GLY A 156 16.94 15.42 15.90
C GLY A 156 18.35 14.88 16.01
N ASP A 157 19.06 15.30 17.06
CA ASP A 157 20.36 14.69 17.39
C ASP A 157 20.16 13.26 17.87
N ILE A 158 20.67 12.31 17.08
CA ILE A 158 20.51 10.88 17.33
C ILE A 158 21.12 10.45 18.66
N ILE A 159 22.22 11.08 19.09
CA ILE A 159 22.94 10.75 20.32
C ILE A 159 22.12 11.17 21.55
N THR A 160 21.51 12.35 21.49
CA THR A 160 20.59 12.89 22.51
C THR A 160 19.26 12.12 22.54
N CYS A 161 18.71 11.78 21.38
CA CYS A 161 17.47 11.01 21.30
C CYS A 161 17.62 9.60 21.89
N THR A 162 18.70 8.90 21.53
CA THR A 162 18.96 7.53 22.00
C THR A 162 19.44 7.46 23.45
N GLY A 163 19.79 8.60 24.05
CA GLY A 163 20.27 8.69 25.44
C GLY A 163 21.73 8.29 25.64
N LEU A 164 22.57 8.39 24.59
CA LEU A 164 23.96 7.91 24.59
C LEU A 164 24.95 8.89 25.25
N ASN A 165 24.75 10.19 25.11
CA ASN A 165 25.48 11.23 25.86
C ASN A 165 24.52 11.79 26.87
N GLY A 166 24.59 11.30 28.13
CA GLY A 166 23.68 11.66 29.21
C GLY A 166 23.29 13.14 29.15
N THR A 167 22.03 13.40 28.83
CA THR A 167 21.46 14.73 28.75
C THR A 167 20.16 14.76 29.53
N GLU A 168 19.94 15.89 30.18
CA GLU A 168 18.74 16.20 30.95
C GLU A 168 17.50 16.06 30.07
N GLY A 169 16.75 14.99 30.30
CA GLY A 169 15.50 14.73 29.58
C GLY A 169 15.22 13.24 29.51
N THR A 170 13.94 12.91 29.49
CA THR A 170 13.47 11.56 29.17
C THR A 170 14.11 11.05 27.86
N PRO A 171 14.31 9.74 27.65
CA PRO A 171 13.88 8.63 28.47
C PRO A 171 15.03 8.09 29.33
N ILE A 172 15.57 8.88 30.26
CA ILE A 172 16.35 8.33 31.38
C ILE A 172 15.40 7.77 32.45
N ASP A 173 14.30 8.48 32.73
CA ASP A 173 13.22 8.01 33.58
C ASP A 173 12.12 7.41 32.70
N GLY A 174 11.80 6.13 32.93
CA GLY A 174 10.65 5.52 32.29
C GLY A 174 9.34 6.28 32.61
N PRO A 175 8.24 5.98 31.91
CA PRO A 175 6.93 6.52 32.26
C PRO A 175 6.58 6.28 33.74
N PRO A 176 5.79 7.19 34.36
CA PRO A 176 5.21 8.39 33.76
C PRO A 176 6.21 9.56 33.67
N VAL A 177 6.09 10.38 32.62
CA VAL A 177 6.97 11.54 32.41
C VAL A 177 6.64 12.61 33.45
N GLY A 178 7.50 12.76 34.45
CA GLY A 178 7.41 13.81 35.49
C GLY A 178 8.21 15.08 35.17
N GLY A 179 8.80 15.20 33.98
CA GLY A 179 9.77 16.27 33.62
C GLY A 179 9.78 16.64 32.13
N ASN A 180 10.87 17.25 31.66
CA ASN A 180 11.02 17.70 30.27
C ASN A 180 11.02 16.52 29.28
N VAL A 181 10.21 16.64 28.24
CA VAL A 181 10.04 15.64 27.17
C VAL A 181 11.19 15.78 26.16
N ASN A 182 11.79 14.67 25.72
CA ASN A 182 12.85 14.68 24.69
C ASN A 182 12.37 15.28 23.36
N PRO A 183 12.82 16.47 22.95
CA PRO A 183 12.32 17.09 21.72
C PRO A 183 12.70 16.30 20.46
N HIS A 184 13.71 15.43 20.53
CA HIS A 184 14.23 14.64 19.41
C HIS A 184 13.56 13.26 19.28
N LEU A 185 12.58 12.94 20.13
CA LEU A 185 11.88 11.65 20.16
C LEU A 185 10.46 11.77 19.57
N TYR A 186 9.96 10.70 18.95
CA TYR A 186 8.53 10.59 18.64
C TYR A 186 7.72 10.30 19.91
N HIS A 187 6.67 11.08 20.18
CA HIS A 187 5.88 10.96 21.42
C HIS A 187 4.62 10.13 21.29
N LYS A 188 4.20 9.88 20.06
CA LYS A 188 2.96 9.16 19.77
C LYS A 188 3.22 7.66 19.76
N GLY A 189 2.27 6.90 20.30
CA GLY A 189 2.29 5.44 20.22
C GLY A 189 2.01 4.98 18.80
N CYS A 190 2.67 3.91 18.37
CA CYS A 190 2.54 3.41 17.00
C CYS A 190 1.17 2.90 16.65
N TYR A 191 0.57 2.20 17.61
CA TYR A 191 -0.79 1.72 17.46
C TYR A 191 -1.77 2.89 17.37
N ASP A 192 -1.58 3.95 18.16
CA ASP A 192 -2.47 5.10 18.18
C ASP A 192 -2.44 5.89 16.87
N GLU A 193 -1.25 6.20 16.38
CA GLU A 193 -1.10 7.00 15.16
C GLU A 193 -1.60 6.23 13.94
N LEU A 194 -1.28 4.94 13.89
CA LEU A 194 -1.81 4.05 12.87
C LEU A 194 -3.33 3.99 12.88
N VAL A 195 -3.89 3.71 14.05
CA VAL A 195 -5.33 3.51 14.20
C VAL A 195 -6.06 4.80 13.86
N ASN A 196 -5.54 5.95 14.26
CA ASN A 196 -6.13 7.25 13.89
C ASN A 196 -6.06 7.52 12.37
N TYR A 197 -4.91 7.26 11.74
CA TYR A 197 -4.74 7.44 10.30
C TYR A 197 -5.64 6.50 9.49
N VAL A 198 -5.68 5.23 9.90
CA VAL A 198 -6.48 4.20 9.25
C VAL A 198 -7.96 4.42 9.53
N GLN A 199 -8.41 4.69 10.76
CA GLN A 199 -9.84 4.83 11.08
C GLN A 199 -10.56 5.92 10.29
N GLY A 200 -9.89 7.02 9.92
CA GLY A 200 -10.49 8.07 9.08
C GLY A 200 -10.77 7.63 7.63
N HIS A 201 -10.01 6.66 7.10
CA HIS A 201 -10.02 6.31 5.69
C HIS A 201 -10.08 4.80 5.38
N VAL A 202 -10.17 3.95 6.41
CA VAL A 202 -10.13 2.48 6.29
C VAL A 202 -11.28 1.97 5.45
N LEU A 203 -12.45 2.61 5.57
CA LEU A 203 -13.64 2.21 4.83
C LEU A 203 -13.47 2.49 3.33
N MET A 204 -12.80 3.60 2.99
CA MET A 204 -12.53 3.96 1.60
C MET A 204 -11.38 3.12 1.01
N ILE A 205 -10.25 3.04 1.70
CA ILE A 205 -9.06 2.29 1.24
C ILE A 205 -9.37 0.79 1.15
N GLY A 206 -9.98 0.23 2.21
CA GLY A 206 -10.44 -1.15 2.23
C GLY A 206 -11.49 -1.43 1.16
N GLY A 207 -12.43 -0.50 0.97
CA GLY A 207 -13.43 -0.59 -0.09
C GLY A 207 -12.83 -0.66 -1.50
N ILE A 208 -11.85 0.20 -1.81
CA ILE A 208 -11.14 0.20 -3.09
C ILE A 208 -10.37 -1.11 -3.30
N ALA A 209 -9.68 -1.61 -2.27
CA ALA A 209 -8.94 -2.87 -2.34
C ALA A 209 -9.88 -4.06 -2.64
N VAL A 210 -10.99 -4.18 -1.90
CA VAL A 210 -11.99 -5.24 -2.12
C VAL A 210 -12.66 -5.11 -3.49
N ALA A 211 -13.05 -3.91 -3.90
CA ALA A 211 -13.63 -3.66 -5.21
C ALA A 211 -12.65 -4.06 -6.33
N SER A 212 -11.37 -3.78 -6.17
CA SER A 212 -10.33 -4.14 -7.14
C SER A 212 -10.19 -5.66 -7.29
N ILE A 213 -10.22 -6.40 -6.18
CA ILE A 213 -10.21 -7.88 -6.19
C ILE A 213 -11.45 -8.42 -6.91
N VAL A 214 -12.63 -7.88 -6.60
CA VAL A 214 -13.89 -8.29 -7.25
C VAL A 214 -13.85 -8.07 -8.76
N VAL A 215 -13.36 -6.90 -9.22
CA VAL A 215 -13.18 -6.60 -10.65
C VAL A 215 -12.24 -7.60 -11.31
N ILE A 216 -11.11 -7.94 -10.68
CA ILE A 216 -10.17 -8.92 -11.23
C ILE A 216 -10.81 -10.31 -11.35
N LEU A 217 -11.59 -10.73 -10.35
CA LEU A 217 -12.32 -12.00 -10.40
C LEU A 217 -13.32 -12.04 -11.56
N PHE A 218 -14.07 -10.97 -11.80
CA PHE A 218 -14.96 -10.88 -12.97
C PHE A 218 -14.19 -11.00 -14.28
N GLY A 219 -13.02 -10.34 -14.40
CA GLY A 219 -12.15 -10.46 -15.57
C GLY A 219 -11.68 -11.89 -15.83
N LEU A 220 -11.28 -12.60 -14.78
CA LEU A 220 -10.89 -14.01 -14.87
C LEU A 220 -12.05 -14.92 -15.27
N ILE A 221 -13.24 -14.71 -14.69
CA ILE A 221 -14.45 -15.49 -15.00
C ILE A 221 -14.85 -15.31 -16.47
N PHE A 222 -14.90 -14.07 -16.96
CA PHE A 222 -15.25 -13.79 -18.35
C PHE A 222 -14.21 -14.37 -19.31
N SER A 223 -12.93 -14.22 -19.01
CA SER A 223 -11.85 -14.77 -19.85
C SER A 223 -11.92 -16.31 -19.92
N MET A 224 -12.09 -16.99 -18.78
CA MET A 224 -12.20 -18.44 -18.74
C MET A 224 -13.45 -18.96 -19.44
N SER A 225 -14.58 -18.27 -19.28
CA SER A 225 -15.84 -18.62 -19.94
C SER A 225 -15.71 -18.50 -21.46
N LEU A 226 -15.07 -17.42 -21.93
CA LEU A 226 -14.82 -17.22 -23.35
C LEU A 226 -13.81 -18.23 -23.91
N TYR A 227 -12.73 -18.53 -23.18
CA TYR A 227 -11.76 -19.54 -23.57
C TYR A 227 -12.40 -20.91 -23.75
N ARG A 228 -13.24 -21.33 -22.79
CA ARG A 228 -14.00 -22.60 -22.89
C ARG A 228 -14.91 -22.60 -24.12
N SER A 229 -15.66 -21.52 -24.34
CA SER A 229 -16.54 -21.40 -25.49
C SER A 229 -15.81 -21.46 -26.83
N ILE A 230 -14.60 -20.90 -26.94
CA ILE A 230 -13.79 -20.96 -28.17
C ILE A 230 -13.22 -22.37 -28.36
N ARG A 231 -12.72 -23.00 -27.29
CA ARG A 231 -12.14 -24.36 -27.35
C ARG A 231 -13.17 -25.41 -27.78
N GLU A 232 -14.42 -25.29 -27.31
CA GLU A 232 -15.51 -26.21 -27.69
C GLU A 232 -15.86 -26.12 -29.18
N VAL A 233 -15.75 -24.94 -29.80
CA VAL A 233 -15.99 -24.77 -31.24
C VAL A 233 -14.88 -25.42 -32.06
N ASP A 234 -13.63 -25.24 -31.66
CA ASP A 234 -12.48 -25.81 -32.37
C ASP A 234 -12.34 -27.34 -32.21
N SER A 235 -13.12 -27.96 -31.32
CA SER A 235 -13.11 -29.41 -31.09
C SER A 235 -14.14 -30.17 -31.94
N TYR A 236 -14.94 -29.46 -32.75
CA TYR A 236 -15.90 -29.99 -33.73
C TYR A 236 -15.39 -29.76 -35.15
#